data_AF-A0A822IIG7-F1
#
_entry.id   AF-A0A822IIG7-F1
#
_cell.length_a   1.000
_cell.length_b   1.000
_cell.length_c   1.000
_cell.angle_alpha   90.00
_cell.angle_beta   90.00
_cell.angle_gamma   90.00
#
_symmetry.space_group_name_H-M   'P 1'
#
loop_
_entity.id
_entity.type
_entity.pdbx_description
1 polymer ?
#
loop_
_entity_poly.entity_id
_entity_poly.type
_entity_poly.pdbx_seq_one_letter_code
_entity_poly.pdbx_strand_id
1 'polypeptide(L)'
;MSPVPRTQRSRMDKNESTKLKALSDIASIDVTFEFSKILNNILKITCESMNAHSGTIMLIDEVTKQLEMAASYGLPCDYIERVYELAKKFNMPITTSPSGIVLETGKYYLVPNVFEEPRDKPWVELAKELGFSSQIFTPMKKGAKVIGLLNIYNAQVHEFTDEEIDFANIAASQASSVVQNARMCTRLKKNILELKDYEQHLQEKIKISHNKLFESEAKFRELFENAQYVMYVVDPDGNFLKMNQAGFQIIGYRREEVIGCNISKIVTPESLKTVQEIKQRRLRGEIMYQTEILEIVCKNGEHRWIEINNREIKKGEQIIEIHGIARDITENIKLKQELKKSNKQMKLLFNLIEGSRGGRTRAKILKNLIGKSYNAHQLTKSLNLDYKTIRHHLDVLVRYEIVSKESDGKTTIYFISKNIESDLNEIISWNR
;
A
#
# COMPACT_ATOMS: atom_id res chain seq x y z
N MET A 1 -34.56 50.61 66.96
CA MET A 1 -33.86 50.00 65.80
C MET A 1 -33.54 51.11 64.82
N SER A 2 -32.30 51.59 64.82
CA SER A 2 -31.86 52.62 63.88
C SER A 2 -31.58 52.00 62.50
N PRO A 3 -32.01 52.61 61.39
CA PRO A 3 -31.77 52.07 60.06
C PRO A 3 -30.30 52.27 59.65
N VAL A 4 -29.67 51.20 59.18
CA VAL A 4 -28.30 51.25 58.61
C VAL A 4 -28.31 52.15 57.36
N PRO A 5 -27.38 53.11 57.21
CA PRO A 5 -27.46 54.12 56.16
C PRO A 5 -27.15 53.56 54.75
N ARG A 6 -27.97 53.96 53.76
CA ARG A 6 -27.90 53.62 52.32
C ARG A 6 -26.52 53.76 51.67
N THR A 7 -25.62 54.56 52.24
CA THR A 7 -24.27 54.82 51.73
C THR A 7 -23.30 53.65 51.94
N GLN A 8 -23.54 52.78 52.95
CA GLN A 8 -22.72 51.59 53.20
C GLN A 8 -23.00 50.47 52.17
N ARG A 9 -24.27 50.28 51.80
CA ARG A 9 -24.70 49.29 50.78
C ARG A 9 -24.09 49.57 49.40
N SER A 10 -24.11 50.82 48.91
CA SER A 10 -23.58 51.12 47.56
C SER A 10 -22.05 51.05 47.46
N ARG A 11 -21.32 51.16 48.58
CA ARG A 11 -19.87 50.94 48.63
C ARG A 11 -19.50 49.45 48.68
N MET A 12 -20.34 48.61 49.29
CA MET A 12 -20.20 47.14 49.27
C MET A 12 -20.43 46.58 47.86
N ASP A 13 -21.52 46.95 47.20
CA ASP A 13 -21.85 46.46 45.83
C ASP A 13 -20.75 46.78 44.80
N LYS A 14 -20.13 47.96 44.93
CA LYS A 14 -19.04 48.38 44.04
C LYS A 14 -17.75 47.60 44.30
N ASN A 15 -17.53 47.18 45.54
CA ASN A 15 -16.34 46.40 45.93
C ASN A 15 -16.47 44.93 45.48
N GLU A 16 -17.66 44.34 45.60
CA GLU A 16 -17.96 42.99 45.08
C GLU A 16 -17.86 42.92 43.56
N SER A 17 -18.44 43.88 42.84
CA SER A 17 -18.32 43.96 41.39
C SER A 17 -16.85 44.06 40.92
N THR A 18 -16.02 44.78 41.67
CA THR A 18 -14.58 44.92 41.39
C THR A 18 -13.82 43.61 41.67
N LYS A 19 -14.17 42.90 42.74
CA LYS A 19 -13.59 41.59 43.10
C LYS A 19 -13.95 40.50 42.08
N LEU A 20 -15.20 40.42 41.66
CA LEU A 20 -15.67 39.49 40.62
C LEU A 20 -15.00 39.76 39.27
N LYS A 21 -14.76 41.03 38.95
CA LYS A 21 -14.03 41.44 37.75
C LYS A 21 -12.56 41.02 37.79
N ALA A 22 -11.88 41.21 38.92
CA ALA A 22 -10.49 40.77 39.10
C ALA A 22 -10.33 39.24 38.92
N LEU A 23 -11.30 38.47 39.43
CA LEU A 23 -11.38 37.02 39.26
C LEU A 23 -11.63 36.61 37.80
N SER A 24 -12.54 37.30 37.09
CA SER A 24 -12.80 37.10 35.66
C SER A 24 -11.59 37.45 34.77
N ASP A 25 -10.89 38.53 35.10
CA ASP A 25 -9.73 39.02 34.34
C ASP A 25 -8.53 38.06 34.48
N ILE A 26 -8.37 37.38 35.64
CA ILE A 26 -7.32 36.36 35.84
C ILE A 26 -7.58 35.09 35.02
N ALA A 27 -8.84 34.69 34.87
CA ALA A 27 -9.22 33.53 34.04
C ALA A 27 -8.98 33.76 32.54
N SER A 28 -8.75 35.01 32.13
CA SER A 28 -8.50 35.42 30.74
C SER A 28 -7.03 35.73 30.44
N ILE A 29 -6.10 35.58 31.41
CA ILE A 29 -4.65 35.72 31.19
C ILE A 29 -4.05 34.38 30.68
N ASP A 30 -3.18 34.50 29.67
CA ASP A 30 -2.53 33.45 28.89
C ASP A 30 -2.23 32.11 29.61
N VAL A 31 -2.81 31.02 29.08
CA VAL A 31 -2.79 29.64 29.61
C VAL A 31 -1.39 28.98 29.53
N THR A 32 -0.39 29.70 29.04
CA THR A 32 0.94 29.15 28.73
C THR A 32 1.90 29.08 29.92
N PHE A 33 1.67 29.80 31.03
CA PHE A 33 2.59 29.77 32.18
C PHE A 33 1.89 29.53 33.53
N GLU A 34 1.95 28.25 33.94
CA GLU A 34 1.68 27.68 35.27
C GLU A 34 0.27 27.92 35.84
N PHE A 35 -0.67 27.02 35.50
CA PHE A 35 -1.98 26.92 36.14
C PHE A 35 -1.92 26.91 37.68
N SER A 36 -0.83 26.39 38.27
CA SER A 36 -0.58 26.46 39.72
C SER A 36 -0.54 27.90 40.24
N LYS A 37 0.05 28.85 39.49
CA LYS A 37 0.04 30.27 39.86
C LYS A 37 -1.37 30.86 39.82
N ILE A 38 -2.16 30.50 38.82
CA ILE A 38 -3.56 30.93 38.70
C ILE A 38 -4.39 30.39 39.88
N LEU A 39 -4.24 29.11 40.23
CA LEU A 39 -4.91 28.53 41.39
C LEU A 39 -4.49 29.20 42.70
N ASN A 40 -3.20 29.47 42.90
CA ASN A 40 -2.71 30.20 44.07
C ASN A 40 -3.29 31.63 44.13
N ASN A 41 -3.42 32.32 42.99
CA ASN A 41 -4.02 33.65 42.95
C ASN A 41 -5.53 33.62 43.26
N ILE A 42 -6.29 32.68 42.68
CA ILE A 42 -7.70 32.49 43.01
C ILE A 42 -7.86 32.25 44.51
N LEU A 43 -7.07 31.34 45.07
CA LEU A 43 -7.11 31.03 46.49
C LEU A 43 -6.78 32.24 47.36
N LYS A 44 -5.68 32.95 47.05
CA LYS A 44 -5.26 34.16 47.76
C LYS A 44 -6.35 35.24 47.76
N ILE A 45 -6.90 35.57 46.59
CA ILE A 45 -7.97 36.58 46.46
C ILE A 45 -9.20 36.14 47.25
N THR A 46 -9.51 34.84 47.23
CA THR A 46 -10.65 34.28 47.96
C THR A 46 -10.46 34.46 49.47
N CYS A 47 -9.30 34.05 50.00
CA CYS A 47 -8.96 34.21 51.41
C CYS A 47 -8.96 35.68 51.85
N GLU A 48 -8.31 36.57 51.09
CA GLU A 48 -8.27 38.00 51.39
C GLU A 48 -9.68 38.63 51.34
N SER A 49 -10.52 38.21 50.40
CA SER A 49 -11.87 38.76 50.25
C SER A 49 -12.83 38.30 51.34
N MET A 50 -12.66 37.08 51.85
CA MET A 50 -13.43 36.50 52.96
C MET A 50 -12.80 36.79 54.33
N ASN A 51 -11.70 37.57 54.37
CA ASN A 51 -10.94 37.83 55.60
C ASN A 51 -10.56 36.53 56.35
N ALA A 52 -10.22 35.49 55.59
CA ALA A 52 -9.87 34.17 56.10
C ALA A 52 -8.39 34.11 56.50
N HIS A 53 -8.10 33.30 57.50
CA HIS A 53 -6.74 33.07 57.97
C HIS A 53 -5.91 32.32 56.93
N SER A 54 -6.51 31.27 56.36
CA SER A 54 -5.83 30.39 55.44
C SER A 54 -6.81 29.72 54.47
N GLY A 55 -6.29 29.00 53.48
CA GLY A 55 -7.10 28.24 52.54
C GLY A 55 -6.29 27.21 51.76
N THR A 56 -6.98 26.25 51.16
CA THR A 56 -6.39 25.25 50.25
C THR A 56 -7.24 25.02 49.02
N ILE A 57 -6.60 24.67 47.91
CA ILE A 57 -7.25 24.01 46.78
C ILE A 57 -6.71 22.59 46.71
N MET A 58 -7.60 21.62 46.80
CA MET A 58 -7.30 20.20 46.75
C MET A 58 -7.87 19.59 45.47
N LEU A 59 -7.11 18.78 44.74
CA LEU A 59 -7.59 18.07 43.55
C LEU A 59 -7.59 16.57 43.81
N ILE A 60 -8.58 15.89 43.25
CA ILE A 60 -8.64 14.42 43.34
C ILE A 60 -7.68 13.85 42.28
N ASP A 61 -6.71 13.04 42.73
CA ASP A 61 -5.92 12.22 41.83
C ASP A 61 -6.81 11.09 41.25
N GLU A 62 -6.80 10.96 39.92
CA GLU A 62 -7.72 10.06 39.24
C GLU A 62 -7.39 8.57 39.45
N VAL A 63 -6.14 8.27 39.84
CA VAL A 63 -5.61 6.91 40.02
C VAL A 63 -5.74 6.46 41.47
N THR A 64 -5.16 7.22 42.41
CA THR A 64 -5.12 6.90 43.84
C THR A 64 -6.45 7.23 44.54
N LYS A 65 -7.29 8.08 43.94
CA LYS A 65 -8.50 8.67 44.55
C LYS A 65 -8.22 9.51 45.79
N GLN A 66 -6.97 9.89 46.02
CA GLN A 66 -6.58 10.76 47.13
C GLN A 66 -6.64 12.23 46.72
N LEU A 67 -6.73 13.11 47.71
CA LEU A 67 -6.65 14.56 47.55
C LEU A 67 -5.19 14.99 47.56
N GLU A 68 -4.81 15.75 46.54
CA GLU A 68 -3.51 16.39 46.43
C GLU A 68 -3.68 17.91 46.52
N MET A 69 -2.80 18.57 47.25
CA MET A 69 -2.85 20.01 47.40
C MET A 69 -2.27 20.71 46.18
N ALA A 70 -3.12 21.41 45.43
CA ALA A 70 -2.76 22.15 44.23
C ALA A 70 -2.41 23.63 44.51
N ALA A 71 -2.94 24.19 45.59
CA ALA A 71 -2.59 25.52 46.09
C ALA A 71 -2.81 25.61 47.60
N SER A 72 -2.01 26.45 48.26
CA SER A 72 -2.10 26.74 49.69
C SER A 72 -1.93 28.23 49.94
N TYR A 73 -2.71 28.77 50.87
CA TYR A 73 -2.56 30.13 51.38
C TYR A 73 -2.55 30.07 52.91
N GLY A 74 -1.49 30.55 53.55
CA GLY A 74 -1.40 30.58 55.02
C GLY A 74 -1.19 29.23 55.71
N LEU A 75 -1.19 28.10 55.00
CA LEU A 75 -0.88 26.78 55.55
C LEU A 75 0.44 26.22 54.99
N PRO A 76 1.16 25.38 55.76
CA PRO A 76 2.41 24.77 55.32
C PRO A 76 2.17 23.72 54.22
N CYS A 77 3.20 23.46 53.42
CA CYS A 77 3.12 22.55 52.26
C CYS A 77 2.83 21.09 52.65
N ASP A 78 3.19 20.69 53.87
CA ASP A 78 2.98 19.35 54.43
C ASP A 78 1.58 19.15 55.06
N TYR A 79 0.72 20.18 55.03
CA TYR A 79 -0.62 20.14 55.65
C TYR A 79 -1.42 18.89 55.28
N ILE A 80 -1.47 18.54 53.99
CA ILE A 80 -2.24 17.39 53.51
C ILE A 80 -1.64 16.06 53.99
N GLU A 81 -0.32 15.95 54.05
CA GLU A 81 0.38 14.77 54.56
C GLU A 81 0.01 14.54 56.03
N ARG A 82 0.05 15.61 56.83
CA ARG A 82 -0.35 15.60 58.24
C ARG A 82 -1.82 15.23 58.44
N VAL A 83 -2.72 15.70 57.57
CA VAL A 83 -4.14 15.30 57.56
C VAL A 83 -4.29 13.79 57.33
N TYR A 84 -3.55 13.23 56.36
CA TYR A 84 -3.56 11.79 56.06
C TYR A 84 -2.97 10.95 57.20
N GLU A 85 -1.87 11.38 57.82
CA GLU A 85 -1.25 10.70 58.96
C GLU A 85 -2.20 10.60 60.15
N LEU A 86 -2.91 11.69 60.48
CA LEU A 86 -3.91 11.70 61.54
C LEU A 86 -5.11 10.82 61.19
N ALA A 87 -5.61 10.89 59.95
CA ALA A 87 -6.71 10.02 59.50
C ALA A 87 -6.37 8.53 59.73
N LYS A 88 -5.14 8.13 59.37
CA LYS A 88 -4.62 6.78 59.57
C LYS A 88 -4.48 6.43 61.05
N LYS A 89 -3.94 7.34 61.86
CA LYS A 89 -3.76 7.16 63.31
C LYS A 89 -5.08 6.91 64.04
N PHE A 90 -6.15 7.61 63.66
CA PHE A 90 -7.49 7.47 64.23
C PHE A 90 -8.34 6.40 63.54
N ASN A 91 -7.78 5.66 62.57
CA ASN A 91 -8.48 4.66 61.76
C ASN A 91 -9.78 5.21 61.14
N MET A 92 -9.75 6.47 60.71
CA MET A 92 -10.91 7.20 60.21
C MET A 92 -10.76 7.45 58.71
N PRO A 93 -11.63 6.86 57.86
CA PRO A 93 -11.62 7.13 56.44
C PRO A 93 -11.88 8.61 56.16
N ILE A 94 -11.15 9.22 55.23
CA ILE A 94 -11.42 10.63 54.83
C ILE A 94 -12.82 10.81 54.28
N THR A 95 -13.45 9.75 53.76
CA THR A 95 -14.86 9.78 53.31
C THR A 95 -15.85 10.15 54.41
N THR A 96 -15.52 9.93 55.70
CA THR A 96 -16.41 10.30 56.82
C THR A 96 -16.18 11.71 57.35
N SER A 97 -15.08 12.37 56.93
CA SER A 97 -14.77 13.77 57.24
C SER A 97 -15.70 14.74 56.49
N PRO A 98 -15.77 16.03 56.91
CA PRO A 98 -16.50 17.05 56.16
C PRO A 98 -16.06 17.13 54.68
N SER A 99 -14.76 17.05 54.39
CA SER A 99 -14.23 16.98 53.02
C SER A 99 -14.80 15.78 52.26
N GLY A 100 -14.87 14.60 52.90
CA GLY A 100 -15.44 13.38 52.32
C GLY A 100 -16.91 13.53 51.91
N ILE A 101 -17.71 14.18 52.74
CA ILE A 101 -19.13 14.45 52.46
C ILE A 101 -19.27 15.38 51.26
N VAL A 102 -18.43 16.41 51.15
CA VAL A 102 -18.45 17.31 49.99
C VAL A 102 -18.10 16.55 48.71
N LEU A 103 -17.10 15.66 48.77
CA LEU A 103 -16.72 14.82 47.63
C LEU A 103 -17.85 13.89 47.18
N GLU A 104 -18.60 13.32 48.12
CA GLU A 104 -19.71 12.39 47.83
C GLU A 104 -20.97 13.12 47.36
N THR A 105 -21.38 14.17 48.07
CA THR A 105 -22.65 14.87 47.84
C THR A 105 -22.56 15.96 46.77
N GLY A 106 -21.37 16.50 46.54
CA GLY A 106 -21.17 17.68 45.72
C GLY A 106 -21.84 18.93 46.28
N LYS A 107 -22.16 18.99 47.57
CA LYS A 107 -22.65 20.20 48.25
C LYS A 107 -21.57 20.75 49.16
N TYR A 108 -21.53 22.06 49.39
CA TYR A 108 -20.60 22.62 50.36
C TYR A 108 -20.92 22.12 51.77
N TYR A 109 -19.93 22.13 52.65
CA TYR A 109 -20.08 21.78 54.07
C TYR A 109 -19.49 22.89 54.93
N LEU A 110 -20.28 23.39 55.87
CA LEU A 110 -19.89 24.46 56.79
C LEU A 110 -19.53 23.87 58.15
N VAL A 111 -18.44 24.35 58.71
CA VAL A 111 -18.02 24.05 60.07
C VAL A 111 -17.78 25.39 60.79
N PRO A 112 -18.81 25.96 61.43
CA PRO A 112 -18.66 27.23 62.14
C PRO A 112 -17.69 27.16 63.32
N ASN A 113 -17.60 25.98 63.95
CA ASN A 113 -16.69 25.69 65.06
C ASN A 113 -16.08 24.28 64.92
N VAL A 114 -14.80 24.21 64.54
CA VAL A 114 -14.05 22.95 64.35
C VAL A 114 -13.94 22.16 65.65
N PHE A 115 -13.95 22.83 66.81
CA PHE A 115 -13.83 22.18 68.12
C PHE A 115 -15.10 21.45 68.56
N GLU A 116 -16.23 21.72 67.90
CA GLU A 116 -17.54 21.14 68.21
C GLU A 116 -18.04 20.19 67.11
N GLU A 117 -17.45 20.18 65.92
CA GLU A 117 -17.83 19.30 64.81
C GLU A 117 -17.35 17.85 65.07
N PRO A 118 -18.25 16.87 65.29
CA PRO A 118 -17.87 15.50 65.59
C PRO A 118 -17.01 14.85 64.50
N ARG A 119 -17.22 15.25 63.25
CA ARG A 119 -16.48 14.72 62.09
C ARG A 119 -15.07 15.29 61.96
N ASP A 120 -14.74 16.37 62.67
CA ASP A 120 -13.40 16.96 62.69
C ASP A 120 -12.55 16.53 63.90
N LYS A 121 -13.12 15.74 64.81
CA LYS A 121 -12.46 15.28 66.04
C LYS A 121 -11.02 14.76 65.85
N PRO A 122 -10.66 14.01 64.78
CA PRO A 122 -9.27 13.57 64.56
C PRO A 122 -8.27 14.72 64.27
N TRP A 123 -8.75 15.86 63.77
CA TRP A 123 -7.94 16.98 63.30
C TRP A 123 -8.03 18.22 64.19
N VAL A 124 -8.78 18.17 65.30
CA VAL A 124 -8.91 19.29 66.25
C VAL A 124 -7.57 19.83 66.75
N GLU A 125 -6.64 18.95 67.15
CA GLU A 125 -5.33 19.39 67.63
C GLU A 125 -4.49 20.00 66.50
N LEU A 126 -4.62 19.48 65.28
CA LEU A 126 -3.97 20.06 64.09
C LEU A 126 -4.54 21.46 63.78
N ALA A 127 -5.86 21.64 63.91
CA ALA A 127 -6.50 22.93 63.69
C ALA A 127 -6.04 23.99 64.72
N LYS A 128 -5.88 23.61 66.00
CA LYS A 128 -5.31 24.49 67.04
C LYS A 128 -3.88 24.89 66.71
N GLU A 129 -3.04 23.93 66.31
CA GLU A 129 -1.65 24.18 65.95
C GLU A 129 -1.53 25.12 64.75
N LEU A 130 -2.37 24.92 63.73
CA LEU A 130 -2.39 25.70 62.49
C LEU A 130 -3.21 26.98 62.60
N GLY A 131 -3.84 27.26 63.75
CA GLY A 131 -4.44 28.56 64.07
C GLY A 131 -5.80 28.83 63.43
N PHE A 132 -6.60 27.80 63.11
CA PHE A 132 -7.97 27.98 62.60
C PHE A 132 -9.03 27.30 63.46
N SER A 133 -10.22 27.92 63.50
CA SER A 133 -11.34 27.56 64.37
C SER A 133 -12.65 27.33 63.60
N SER A 134 -12.76 27.76 62.34
CA SER A 134 -13.90 27.48 61.46
C SER A 134 -13.42 27.19 60.04
N GLN A 135 -14.27 26.55 59.24
CA GLN A 135 -13.95 26.20 57.86
C GLN A 135 -15.18 26.00 56.97
N ILE A 136 -15.01 26.30 55.69
CA ILE A 136 -15.96 25.96 54.62
C ILE A 136 -15.26 25.09 53.59
N PHE A 137 -15.89 23.96 53.26
CA PHE A 137 -15.47 23.05 52.21
C PHE A 137 -16.37 23.23 51.00
N THR A 138 -15.80 23.65 49.87
CA THR A 138 -16.56 23.98 48.66
C THR A 138 -16.19 23.05 47.50
N PRO A 139 -17.17 22.38 46.85
CA PRO A 139 -16.87 21.42 45.79
C PRO A 139 -16.42 22.12 44.49
N MET A 140 -15.29 21.69 43.95
CA MET A 140 -14.87 22.00 42.59
C MET A 140 -15.49 20.97 41.64
N LYS A 141 -16.27 21.40 40.64
CA LYS A 141 -17.08 20.50 39.81
C LYS A 141 -16.72 20.54 38.32
N LYS A 142 -16.85 19.39 37.68
CA LYS A 142 -16.90 19.20 36.23
C LYS A 142 -18.21 18.51 35.87
N GLY A 143 -19.19 19.28 35.40
CA GLY A 143 -20.56 18.79 35.26
C GLY A 143 -21.09 18.27 36.61
N ALA A 144 -21.54 17.02 36.65
CA ALA A 144 -22.01 16.38 37.89
C ALA A 144 -20.88 15.81 38.78
N LYS A 145 -19.63 15.75 38.30
CA LYS A 145 -18.51 15.12 39.02
C LYS A 145 -17.72 16.14 39.84
N VAL A 146 -17.45 15.85 41.11
CA VAL A 146 -16.50 16.62 41.92
C VAL A 146 -15.07 16.26 41.50
N ILE A 147 -14.24 17.26 41.21
CA ILE A 147 -12.84 17.13 40.77
C ILE A 147 -11.84 17.61 41.84
N GLY A 148 -12.33 18.22 42.91
CA GLY A 148 -11.52 18.80 43.97
C GLY A 148 -12.35 19.58 44.99
N LEU A 149 -11.68 20.24 45.90
CA LEU A 149 -12.25 21.08 46.95
C LEU A 149 -11.50 22.42 47.00
N LEU A 150 -12.25 23.49 47.24
CA LEU A 150 -11.72 24.77 47.70
C LEU A 150 -12.12 24.92 49.16
N ASN A 151 -11.13 25.04 50.04
CA ASN A 151 -11.33 25.11 51.48
C ASN A 151 -10.83 26.46 52.00
N ILE A 152 -11.62 27.10 52.85
CA ILE A 152 -11.29 28.38 53.48
C ILE A 152 -11.40 28.20 54.98
N TYR A 153 -10.41 28.72 55.73
CA TYR A 153 -10.31 28.55 57.18
C TYR A 153 -10.20 29.92 57.87
N ASN A 154 -10.99 30.16 58.92
CA ASN A 154 -10.91 31.38 59.71
C ASN A 154 -10.30 31.10 61.09
N ALA A 155 -9.56 32.08 61.62
CA ALA A 155 -8.89 31.95 62.93
C ALA A 155 -9.86 31.88 64.11
N GLN A 156 -11.08 32.42 63.94
CA GLN A 156 -12.12 32.49 64.95
C GLN A 156 -13.33 31.67 64.52
N VAL A 157 -14.16 31.28 65.50
CA VAL A 157 -15.50 30.74 65.23
C VAL A 157 -16.25 31.73 64.35
N HIS A 158 -16.81 31.25 63.24
CA HIS A 158 -17.39 32.11 62.21
C HIS A 158 -18.60 31.43 61.58
N GLU A 159 -19.75 32.12 61.64
CA GLU A 159 -20.96 31.72 60.92
C GLU A 159 -20.90 32.29 59.52
N PHE A 160 -20.84 31.42 58.51
CA PHE A 160 -20.72 31.82 57.11
C PHE A 160 -22.06 32.37 56.59
N THR A 161 -22.01 33.55 56.00
CA THR A 161 -23.15 34.21 55.35
C THR A 161 -23.42 33.62 53.97
N ASP A 162 -24.65 33.79 53.44
CA ASP A 162 -24.99 33.37 52.08
C ASP A 162 -24.08 34.03 51.02
N GLU A 163 -23.72 35.30 51.22
CA GLU A 163 -22.78 36.03 50.34
C GLU A 163 -21.38 35.38 50.32
N GLU A 164 -20.87 34.97 51.49
CA GLU A 164 -19.59 34.26 51.60
C GLU A 164 -19.61 32.88 50.95
N ILE A 165 -20.73 32.16 51.12
CA ILE A 165 -20.95 30.84 50.51
C ILE A 165 -21.01 30.97 48.99
N ASP A 166 -21.76 31.94 48.47
CA ASP A 166 -21.86 32.22 47.04
C ASP A 166 -20.50 32.60 46.46
N PHE A 167 -19.74 33.45 47.15
CA PHE A 167 -18.41 33.84 46.72
C PHE A 167 -17.43 32.64 46.69
N ALA A 168 -17.43 31.78 47.71
CA ALA A 168 -16.63 30.56 47.72
C ALA A 168 -17.00 29.61 46.57
N ASN A 169 -18.30 29.45 46.28
CA ASN A 169 -18.80 28.65 45.16
C ASN A 169 -18.33 29.20 43.80
N ILE A 170 -18.33 30.53 43.62
CA ILE A 170 -17.82 31.20 42.42
C ILE A 170 -16.32 30.93 42.26
N ALA A 171 -15.54 31.12 43.33
CA ALA A 171 -14.10 30.84 43.32
C ALA A 171 -13.80 29.37 42.99
N ALA A 172 -14.53 28.43 43.59
CA ALA A 172 -14.41 27.00 43.32
C ALA A 172 -14.76 26.67 41.86
N SER A 173 -15.78 27.31 41.30
CA SER A 173 -16.14 27.16 39.88
C SER A 173 -15.04 27.66 38.95
N GLN A 174 -14.43 28.81 39.25
CA GLN A 174 -13.33 29.34 38.44
C GLN A 174 -12.08 28.46 38.51
N ALA A 175 -11.70 28.03 39.71
CA ALA A 175 -10.60 27.09 39.90
C ALA A 175 -10.85 25.78 39.11
N SER A 176 -12.11 25.32 39.07
CA SER A 176 -12.51 24.13 38.31
C SER A 176 -12.27 24.31 36.82
N SER A 177 -12.64 25.47 36.26
CA SER A 177 -12.43 25.82 34.86
C SER A 177 -10.94 25.86 34.49
N VAL A 178 -10.10 26.44 35.36
CA VAL A 178 -8.64 26.49 35.17
C VAL A 178 -8.02 25.09 35.09
N VAL A 179 -8.40 24.20 36.02
CA VAL A 179 -7.92 22.80 36.03
C VAL A 179 -8.35 22.06 34.78
N GLN A 180 -9.59 22.28 34.32
CA GLN A 180 -10.10 21.65 33.09
C GLN A 180 -9.32 22.11 31.86
N ASN A 181 -9.08 23.42 31.73
CA ASN A 181 -8.31 23.98 30.63
C ASN A 181 -6.88 23.42 30.62
N ALA A 182 -6.22 23.37 31.79
CA ALA A 182 -4.88 22.80 31.92
C ALA A 182 -4.83 21.32 31.48
N ARG A 183 -5.77 20.49 31.94
CA ARG A 183 -5.87 19.07 31.54
C ARG A 183 -6.11 18.92 30.04
N MET A 184 -6.95 19.78 29.44
CA MET A 184 -7.22 19.77 28.00
C MET A 184 -5.99 20.17 27.19
N CYS A 185 -5.27 21.21 27.60
CA CYS A 185 -4.02 21.63 26.95
C CYS A 185 -2.96 20.52 26.98
N THR A 186 -2.79 19.82 28.10
CA THR A 186 -1.87 18.69 28.20
C THR A 186 -2.24 17.56 27.24
N ARG A 187 -3.54 17.22 27.17
CA ARG A 187 -4.03 16.20 26.23
C ARG A 187 -3.83 16.61 24.77
N LEU A 188 -4.12 17.87 24.43
CA LEU A 188 -3.90 18.40 23.08
C LEU A 188 -2.42 18.36 22.69
N LYS A 189 -1.52 18.77 23.58
CA LYS A 189 -0.06 18.69 23.34
C LYS A 189 0.38 17.26 23.05
N LYS A 190 -0.11 16.27 23.82
CA LYS A 190 0.18 14.85 23.59
C LYS A 190 -0.32 14.39 22.22
N ASN A 191 -1.58 14.67 21.89
CA ASN A 191 -2.16 14.30 20.60
C ASN A 191 -1.40 14.94 19.41
N ILE A 192 -0.96 16.19 19.53
CA ILE A 192 -0.17 16.87 18.49
C ILE A 192 1.17 16.15 18.25
N LEU A 193 1.84 15.70 19.31
CA LEU A 193 3.09 14.95 19.18
C LEU A 193 2.87 13.61 18.49
N GLU A 194 1.83 12.88 18.88
CA GLU A 194 1.46 11.59 18.27
C GLU A 194 1.09 11.75 16.78
N LEU A 195 0.34 12.80 16.43
CA LEU A 195 -0.03 13.08 15.03
C LEU A 195 1.18 13.41 14.17
N LYS A 196 2.14 14.17 14.70
CA LYS A 196 3.38 14.48 13.97
C LYS A 196 4.21 13.23 13.67
N ASP A 197 4.31 12.32 14.63
CA ASP A 197 5.00 11.03 14.44
C ASP A 197 4.31 10.19 13.36
N TYR A 198 2.97 10.12 13.42
CA TYR A 198 2.17 9.40 12.43
C TYR A 198 2.29 9.99 11.01
N GLU A 199 2.30 11.31 10.89
CA GLU A 199 2.50 12.01 9.61
C GLU A 199 3.84 11.64 8.98
N GLN A 200 4.94 11.68 9.75
CA GLN A 200 6.27 11.29 9.28
C GLN A 200 6.31 9.84 8.82
N HIS A 201 5.70 8.93 9.59
CA HIS A 201 5.64 7.52 9.22
C HIS A 201 4.87 7.29 7.91
N LEU A 202 3.75 7.99 7.71
CA LEU A 202 2.97 7.90 6.48
C LEU A 202 3.72 8.46 5.27
N GLN A 203 4.42 9.59 5.42
CA GLN A 203 5.22 10.18 4.35
C GLN A 203 6.31 9.22 3.87
N GLU A 204 7.02 8.57 4.79
CA GLU A 204 8.05 7.58 4.45
C GLU A 204 7.45 6.36 3.74
N LYS A 205 6.29 5.87 4.22
CA LYS A 205 5.59 4.75 3.60
C LYS A 205 5.14 5.08 2.17
N ILE A 206 4.59 6.28 1.95
CA ILE A 206 4.20 6.77 0.62
C ILE A 206 5.42 6.82 -0.31
N LYS A 207 6.54 7.37 0.17
CA LYS A 207 7.78 7.47 -0.60
C LYS A 207 8.30 6.09 -1.00
N ILE A 208 8.35 5.13 -0.09
CA ILE A 208 8.77 3.76 -0.37
C ILE A 208 7.84 3.09 -1.40
N SER A 209 6.52 3.20 -1.21
CA SER A 209 5.54 2.63 -2.14
C SER A 209 5.63 3.26 -3.52
N HIS A 210 5.82 4.57 -3.60
CA HIS A 210 6.01 5.29 -4.86
C HIS A 210 7.27 4.82 -5.59
N ASN A 211 8.40 4.72 -4.88
CA ASN A 211 9.64 4.23 -5.48
C ASN A 211 9.51 2.80 -6.01
N LYS A 212 8.89 1.89 -5.24
CA LYS A 212 8.63 0.52 -5.68
C LYS A 212 7.75 0.46 -6.93
N LEU A 213 6.70 1.29 -6.98
CA LEU A 213 5.84 1.37 -8.15
C LEU A 213 6.62 1.89 -9.37
N PHE A 214 7.38 2.97 -9.19
CA PHE A 214 8.20 3.57 -10.23
C PHE A 214 9.24 2.58 -10.79
N GLU A 215 9.98 1.89 -9.92
CA GLU A 215 10.96 0.86 -10.33
C GLU A 215 10.29 -0.30 -11.07
N SER A 216 9.13 -0.77 -10.59
CA SER A 216 8.36 -1.83 -11.24
C SER A 216 7.85 -1.40 -12.61
N GLU A 217 7.33 -0.18 -12.75
CA GLU A 217 6.88 0.34 -14.05
C GLU A 217 8.04 0.54 -15.03
N ALA A 218 9.17 1.07 -14.56
CA ALA A 218 10.37 1.25 -15.38
C ALA A 218 10.88 -0.10 -15.90
N LYS A 219 10.98 -1.11 -15.02
CA LYS A 219 11.39 -2.47 -15.39
C LYS A 219 10.42 -3.12 -16.37
N PHE A 220 9.11 -2.98 -16.14
CA PHE A 220 8.11 -3.49 -17.08
C PHE A 220 8.23 -2.82 -18.45
N ARG A 221 8.37 -1.49 -18.48
CA ARG A 221 8.54 -0.73 -19.73
C ARG A 221 9.79 -1.18 -20.48
N GLU A 222 10.91 -1.36 -19.79
CA GLU A 222 12.15 -1.84 -20.38
C GLU A 222 12.00 -3.23 -20.99
N LEU A 223 11.42 -4.19 -20.25
CA LEU A 223 11.17 -5.55 -20.76
C LEU A 223 10.21 -5.55 -21.95
N PHE A 224 9.17 -4.72 -21.92
CA PHE A 224 8.19 -4.62 -23.00
C PHE A 224 8.82 -4.01 -24.27
N GLU A 225 9.48 -2.86 -24.15
CA GLU A 225 10.02 -2.12 -25.30
C GLU A 225 11.21 -2.84 -25.95
N ASN A 226 12.04 -3.53 -25.17
CA ASN A 226 13.23 -4.24 -25.66
C ASN A 226 12.97 -5.73 -26.00
N ALA A 227 11.72 -6.21 -25.93
CA ALA A 227 11.41 -7.59 -26.27
C ALA A 227 11.67 -7.84 -27.77
N GLN A 228 12.28 -8.98 -28.10
CA GLN A 228 12.55 -9.36 -29.50
C GLN A 228 11.27 -9.70 -30.28
N TYR A 229 10.28 -10.28 -29.60
CA TYR A 229 8.98 -10.57 -30.19
C TYR A 229 8.10 -9.32 -30.17
N VAL A 230 7.20 -9.24 -31.14
CA VAL A 230 6.18 -8.18 -31.15
C VAL A 230 5.25 -8.44 -29.98
N MET A 231 5.08 -7.44 -29.12
CA MET A 231 4.11 -7.45 -28.04
C MET A 231 3.11 -6.33 -28.27
N TYR A 232 1.82 -6.63 -28.15
CA TYR A 232 0.77 -5.66 -28.36
C TYR A 232 -0.38 -5.85 -27.37
N VAL A 233 -1.14 -4.78 -27.18
CA VAL A 233 -2.37 -4.77 -26.42
C VAL A 233 -3.43 -4.15 -27.32
N VAL A 234 -4.55 -4.83 -27.48
CA VAL A 234 -5.74 -4.29 -28.15
C VAL A 234 -6.93 -4.27 -27.20
N ASP A 235 -7.87 -3.37 -27.46
CA ASP A 235 -9.20 -3.42 -26.84
C ASP A 235 -10.04 -4.58 -27.42
N PRO A 236 -11.25 -4.87 -26.88
CA PRO A 236 -12.11 -5.95 -27.38
C PRO A 236 -12.55 -5.78 -28.84
N ASP A 237 -12.45 -4.58 -29.40
CA ASP A 237 -12.78 -4.30 -30.80
C ASP A 237 -11.58 -4.43 -31.76
N GLY A 238 -10.39 -4.64 -31.22
CA GLY A 238 -9.16 -4.84 -31.97
C GLY A 238 -8.43 -3.53 -32.27
N ASN A 239 -8.70 -2.45 -31.54
CA ASN A 239 -7.94 -1.21 -31.64
C ASN A 239 -6.67 -1.31 -30.79
N PHE A 240 -5.52 -0.94 -31.35
CA PHE A 240 -4.25 -1.01 -30.64
C PHE A 240 -4.17 0.02 -29.52
N LEU A 241 -4.03 -0.45 -28.29
CA LEU A 241 -3.80 0.39 -27.10
C LEU A 241 -2.29 0.56 -26.84
N LYS A 242 -1.51 -0.50 -27.04
CA LYS A 242 -0.05 -0.50 -26.88
C LYS A 242 0.59 -1.45 -27.89
N MET A 243 1.82 -1.15 -28.29
CA MET A 243 2.68 -2.03 -29.07
C MET A 243 4.13 -1.68 -28.74
N ASN A 244 5.00 -2.68 -28.65
CA ASN A 244 6.43 -2.45 -28.41
C ASN A 244 7.18 -2.05 -29.68
N GLN A 245 8.43 -1.59 -29.51
CA GLN A 245 9.28 -1.15 -30.62
C GLN A 245 9.43 -2.19 -31.75
N ALA A 246 9.56 -3.47 -31.42
CA ALA A 246 9.66 -4.55 -32.41
C ALA A 246 8.44 -4.59 -33.36
N GLY A 247 7.23 -4.37 -32.82
CA GLY A 247 6.01 -4.30 -33.61
C GLY A 247 6.04 -3.17 -34.64
N PHE A 248 6.38 -1.96 -34.21
CA PHE A 248 6.48 -0.80 -35.11
C PHE A 248 7.55 -1.00 -36.20
N GLN A 249 8.68 -1.63 -35.87
CA GLN A 249 9.73 -1.94 -36.83
C GLN A 249 9.26 -2.94 -37.91
N ILE A 250 8.51 -3.98 -37.52
CA ILE A 250 8.01 -5.00 -38.46
C ILE A 250 6.95 -4.42 -39.40
N ILE A 251 5.99 -3.66 -38.87
CA ILE A 251 4.88 -3.12 -39.69
C ILE A 251 5.27 -1.86 -40.47
N GLY A 252 6.32 -1.15 -40.04
CA GLY A 252 6.85 0.05 -40.69
C GLY A 252 6.03 1.33 -40.46
N TYR A 253 5.05 1.31 -39.55
CA TYR A 253 4.27 2.48 -39.15
C TYR A 253 4.83 3.13 -37.88
N ARG A 254 4.66 4.44 -37.75
CA ARG A 254 4.99 5.16 -36.50
C ARG A 254 3.95 4.87 -35.43
N ARG A 255 4.34 5.04 -34.16
CA ARG A 255 3.47 4.81 -33.01
C ARG A 255 2.13 5.55 -33.12
N GLU A 256 2.18 6.82 -33.49
CA GLU A 256 1.00 7.70 -33.59
C GLU A 256 0.06 7.28 -34.74
N GLU A 257 0.54 6.51 -35.71
CA GLU A 257 -0.24 6.01 -36.85
C GLU A 257 -0.95 4.68 -36.57
N VAL A 258 -0.59 4.01 -35.45
CA VAL A 258 -1.02 2.65 -35.10
C VAL A 258 -1.86 2.65 -33.83
N ILE A 259 -1.42 3.37 -32.79
CA ILE A 259 -2.16 3.44 -31.53
C ILE A 259 -3.51 4.12 -31.79
N GLY A 260 -4.59 3.48 -31.34
CA GLY A 260 -5.98 3.85 -31.61
C GLY A 260 -6.52 3.34 -32.95
N CYS A 261 -5.68 2.82 -33.86
CA CYS A 261 -6.15 2.23 -35.11
C CYS A 261 -6.57 0.77 -34.91
N ASN A 262 -7.56 0.34 -35.68
CA ASN A 262 -8.02 -1.03 -35.70
C ASN A 262 -7.05 -1.95 -36.47
N ILE A 263 -6.91 -3.20 -36.01
CA ILE A 263 -6.08 -4.23 -36.66
C ILE A 263 -6.45 -4.47 -38.13
N SER A 264 -7.71 -4.24 -38.53
CA SER A 264 -8.17 -4.31 -39.92
C SER A 264 -7.39 -3.41 -40.90
N LYS A 265 -6.71 -2.36 -40.42
CA LYS A 265 -5.87 -1.48 -41.23
C LYS A 265 -4.61 -2.17 -41.76
N ILE A 266 -4.12 -3.20 -41.07
CA ILE A 266 -2.83 -3.83 -41.37
C ILE A 266 -2.93 -5.29 -41.81
N VAL A 267 -4.08 -5.94 -41.66
CA VAL A 267 -4.28 -7.33 -42.10
C VAL A 267 -4.87 -7.39 -43.51
N THR A 268 -4.62 -8.47 -44.25
CA THR A 268 -5.28 -8.70 -45.54
C THR A 268 -6.78 -8.98 -45.36
N PRO A 269 -7.62 -8.80 -46.40
CA PRO A 269 -9.06 -9.11 -46.32
C PRO A 269 -9.36 -10.56 -45.94
N GLU A 270 -8.49 -11.50 -46.30
CA GLU A 270 -8.60 -12.91 -45.90
C GLU A 270 -8.31 -13.10 -44.41
N SER A 271 -7.20 -12.53 -43.94
CA SER A 271 -6.82 -12.56 -42.52
C SER A 271 -7.81 -11.80 -41.63
N LEU A 272 -8.48 -10.77 -42.16
CA LEU A 272 -9.55 -10.07 -41.44
C LEU A 272 -10.73 -10.99 -41.14
N LYS A 273 -11.07 -11.92 -42.03
CA LYS A 273 -12.12 -12.93 -41.76
C LYS A 273 -11.71 -13.82 -40.60
N THR A 274 -10.46 -14.28 -40.59
CA THR A 274 -9.90 -15.06 -39.46
C THR A 274 -9.98 -14.28 -38.15
N VAL A 275 -9.61 -12.99 -38.15
CA VAL A 275 -9.73 -12.13 -36.96
C VAL A 275 -11.18 -12.01 -36.48
N GLN A 276 -12.13 -11.87 -37.39
CA GLN A 276 -13.57 -11.81 -37.07
C GLN A 276 -14.09 -13.13 -36.49
N GLU A 277 -13.69 -14.26 -37.06
CA GLU A 277 -14.02 -15.59 -36.54
C GLU A 277 -13.46 -15.78 -35.13
N ILE A 278 -12.20 -15.40 -34.89
CA ILE A 278 -11.58 -15.44 -33.57
C ILE A 278 -12.35 -14.54 -32.59
N LYS A 279 -12.78 -13.34 -33.02
CA LYS A 279 -13.60 -12.44 -32.18
C LYS A 279 -14.92 -13.11 -31.79
N GLN A 280 -15.61 -13.76 -32.73
CA GLN A 280 -16.86 -14.46 -32.44
C GLN A 280 -16.68 -15.65 -31.49
N ARG A 281 -15.64 -16.46 -31.69
CA ARG A 281 -15.33 -17.59 -30.80
C ARG A 281 -15.07 -17.14 -29.36
N ARG A 282 -14.37 -16.01 -29.20
CA ARG A 282 -14.15 -15.37 -27.89
C ARG A 282 -15.44 -14.89 -27.22
N LEU A 283 -16.35 -14.26 -27.98
CA LEU A 283 -17.67 -13.87 -27.47
C LEU A 283 -18.51 -15.06 -27.00
N ARG A 284 -18.27 -16.26 -27.57
CA ARG A 284 -18.91 -17.51 -27.14
C ARG A 284 -18.18 -18.21 -25.98
N GLY A 285 -17.07 -17.66 -25.49
CA GLY A 285 -16.29 -18.23 -24.39
C GLY A 285 -15.48 -19.47 -24.76
N GLU A 286 -15.21 -19.70 -26.04
CA GLU A 286 -14.42 -20.85 -26.49
C GLU A 286 -12.94 -20.69 -26.10
N ILE A 287 -12.32 -21.75 -25.60
CA ILE A 287 -10.88 -21.76 -25.27
C ILE A 287 -10.07 -21.98 -26.55
N MET A 288 -9.22 -21.01 -26.88
CA MET A 288 -8.31 -21.06 -28.04
C MET A 288 -6.94 -21.60 -27.59
N TYR A 289 -6.59 -22.82 -28.02
CA TYR A 289 -5.30 -23.45 -27.70
C TYR A 289 -4.25 -23.35 -28.81
N GLN A 290 -4.62 -22.87 -30.00
CA GLN A 290 -3.74 -22.82 -31.17
C GLN A 290 -3.26 -21.39 -31.45
N THR A 291 -2.02 -21.30 -31.94
CA THR A 291 -1.49 -20.10 -32.57
C THR A 291 -2.17 -19.88 -33.91
N GLU A 292 -2.46 -18.62 -34.23
CA GLU A 292 -3.13 -18.25 -35.47
C GLU A 292 -2.12 -17.55 -36.38
N ILE A 293 -2.18 -17.83 -37.69
CA ILE A 293 -1.29 -17.19 -38.66
C ILE A 293 -2.10 -16.16 -39.43
N LEU A 294 -1.68 -14.90 -39.35
CA LEU A 294 -2.27 -13.80 -40.11
C LEU A 294 -1.26 -13.27 -41.12
N GLU A 295 -1.76 -12.91 -42.29
CA GLU A 295 -1.02 -12.14 -43.28
C GLU A 295 -1.30 -10.65 -43.07
N ILE A 296 -0.22 -9.88 -42.89
CA ILE A 296 -0.24 -8.43 -42.74
C ILE A 296 0.36 -7.75 -43.96
N VAL A 297 -0.07 -6.52 -44.20
CA VAL A 297 0.48 -5.60 -45.21
C VAL A 297 1.17 -4.46 -44.49
N CYS A 298 2.50 -4.43 -44.59
CA CYS A 298 3.33 -3.38 -44.01
C CYS A 298 3.13 -2.05 -44.74
N LYS A 299 3.59 -0.94 -44.15
CA LYS A 299 3.46 0.42 -44.73
C LYS A 299 4.05 0.55 -46.14
N ASN A 300 5.11 -0.21 -46.42
CA ASN A 300 5.78 -0.26 -47.72
C ASN A 300 5.07 -1.17 -48.74
N GLY A 301 3.95 -1.80 -48.38
CA GLY A 301 3.22 -2.77 -49.20
C GLY A 301 3.77 -4.20 -49.13
N GLU A 302 4.81 -4.47 -48.33
CA GLU A 302 5.33 -5.83 -48.15
C GLU A 302 4.32 -6.70 -47.40
N HIS A 303 4.11 -7.92 -47.90
CA HIS A 303 3.31 -8.95 -47.23
C HIS A 303 4.17 -9.75 -46.26
N ARG A 304 3.70 -9.88 -45.02
CA ARG A 304 4.35 -10.68 -43.97
C ARG A 304 3.37 -11.60 -43.29
N TRP A 305 3.84 -12.77 -42.88
CA TRP A 305 3.06 -13.74 -42.12
C TRP A 305 3.46 -13.71 -40.66
N ILE A 306 2.50 -13.41 -39.81
CA ILE A 306 2.67 -13.25 -38.37
C ILE A 306 1.90 -14.36 -37.67
N GLU A 307 2.61 -15.16 -36.88
CA GLU A 307 2.01 -16.08 -35.93
C GLU A 307 1.67 -15.31 -34.65
N ILE A 308 0.41 -15.37 -34.21
CA ILE A 308 -0.07 -14.66 -33.02
C ILE A 308 -0.54 -15.63 -31.92
N ASN A 309 -0.27 -15.24 -30.68
CA ASN A 309 -0.83 -15.86 -29.49
C ASN A 309 -1.44 -14.76 -28.61
N ASN A 310 -2.71 -14.90 -28.26
CA ASN A 310 -3.49 -13.89 -27.56
C ASN A 310 -4.00 -14.42 -26.22
N ARG A 311 -3.93 -13.56 -25.20
CA ARG A 311 -4.52 -13.79 -23.88
C ARG A 311 -5.50 -12.68 -23.54
N GLU A 312 -6.66 -13.06 -23.04
CA GLU A 312 -7.69 -12.12 -22.58
C GLU A 312 -7.40 -11.63 -21.16
N ILE A 313 -7.59 -10.33 -20.95
CA ILE A 313 -7.59 -9.70 -19.63
C ILE A 313 -9.03 -9.29 -19.31
N LYS A 314 -9.54 -9.77 -18.19
CA LYS A 314 -10.95 -9.60 -17.78
C LYS A 314 -11.05 -8.81 -16.48
N LYS A 315 -12.13 -8.03 -16.35
CA LYS A 315 -12.57 -7.40 -15.11
C LYS A 315 -13.96 -7.97 -14.79
N GLY A 316 -14.02 -8.95 -13.89
CA GLY A 316 -15.21 -9.80 -13.76
C GLY A 316 -15.37 -10.69 -15.00
N GLU A 317 -16.57 -10.75 -15.56
CA GLU A 317 -16.84 -11.49 -16.81
C GLU A 317 -16.52 -10.69 -18.08
N GLN A 318 -16.34 -9.37 -17.96
CA GLN A 318 -16.10 -8.50 -19.10
C GLN A 318 -14.63 -8.53 -19.51
N ILE A 319 -14.37 -8.79 -20.80
CA ILE A 319 -13.04 -8.62 -21.42
C ILE A 319 -12.76 -7.13 -21.55
N ILE A 320 -11.65 -6.66 -20.99
CA ILE A 320 -11.23 -5.26 -21.06
C ILE A 320 -10.08 -5.04 -22.04
N GLU A 321 -9.19 -6.03 -22.18
CA GLU A 321 -8.03 -5.96 -23.06
C GLU A 321 -7.66 -7.36 -23.57
N ILE A 322 -6.94 -7.41 -24.67
CA ILE A 322 -6.32 -8.62 -25.20
C ILE A 322 -4.83 -8.33 -25.37
N HIS A 323 -4.01 -9.15 -24.71
CA HIS A 323 -2.56 -9.07 -24.76
C HIS A 323 -2.05 -10.10 -25.74
N GLY A 324 -1.33 -9.67 -26.77
CA GLY A 324 -0.85 -10.52 -27.85
C GLY A 324 0.67 -10.51 -27.98
N ILE A 325 1.22 -11.67 -28.32
CA ILE A 325 2.59 -11.82 -28.80
C ILE A 325 2.51 -12.26 -30.27
N ALA A 326 3.33 -11.63 -31.11
CA ALA A 326 3.41 -11.86 -32.54
C ALA A 326 4.85 -12.23 -32.94
N ARG A 327 4.97 -13.27 -33.77
CA ARG A 327 6.23 -13.74 -34.35
C ARG A 327 6.16 -13.66 -35.87
N ASP A 328 7.13 -12.98 -36.48
CA ASP A 328 7.29 -13.00 -37.93
C ASP A 328 7.80 -14.38 -38.36
N ILE A 329 7.01 -15.08 -39.19
CA ILE A 329 7.33 -16.38 -39.75
C ILE A 329 7.43 -16.34 -41.29
N THR A 330 7.52 -15.14 -41.86
CA THR A 330 7.61 -14.92 -43.32
C THR A 330 8.75 -15.72 -43.93
N GLU A 331 9.95 -15.63 -43.34
CA GLU A 331 11.12 -16.36 -43.82
C GLU A 331 10.94 -17.87 -43.69
N ASN A 332 10.36 -18.35 -42.57
CA ASN A 332 10.04 -19.76 -42.39
C ASN A 332 9.08 -20.29 -43.45
N ILE A 333 8.07 -19.50 -43.84
CA ILE A 333 7.13 -19.88 -44.89
C ILE A 333 7.81 -19.89 -46.26
N LYS A 334 8.61 -18.87 -46.58
CA LYS A 334 9.38 -18.80 -47.83
C LYS A 334 10.31 -20.01 -47.97
N LEU A 335 11.09 -20.31 -46.93
CA LEU A 335 11.99 -21.48 -46.90
C LEU A 335 11.23 -22.80 -47.07
N LYS A 336 10.08 -22.98 -46.40
CA LYS A 336 9.24 -24.17 -46.58
C LYS A 336 8.70 -24.30 -48.02
N GLN A 337 8.34 -23.19 -48.65
CA GLN A 337 7.86 -23.19 -50.04
C GLN A 337 8.99 -23.51 -51.03
N GLU A 338 10.17 -22.92 -50.85
CA GLU A 338 11.36 -23.21 -51.66
C GLU A 338 11.76 -24.68 -51.54
N LEU A 339 11.80 -25.21 -50.31
CA LEU A 339 12.06 -26.63 -50.07
C LEU A 339 11.03 -27.52 -50.78
N LYS A 340 9.74 -27.18 -50.69
CA LYS A 340 8.67 -27.94 -51.38
C LYS A 340 8.81 -27.89 -52.90
N LYS A 341 9.21 -26.75 -53.47
CA LYS A 341 9.43 -26.58 -54.91
C LYS A 341 10.65 -27.38 -55.38
N SER A 342 11.76 -27.30 -54.65
CA SER A 342 12.97 -28.11 -54.89
C SER A 342 12.64 -29.60 -54.86
N ASN A 343 11.94 -30.05 -53.82
CA ASN A 343 11.51 -31.45 -53.68
C ASN A 343 10.60 -31.92 -54.83
N LYS A 344 9.73 -31.05 -55.35
CA LYS A 344 8.88 -31.39 -56.51
C LYS A 344 9.71 -31.51 -57.80
N GLN A 345 10.64 -30.59 -58.05
CA GLN A 345 11.54 -30.62 -59.21
C GLN A 345 12.43 -31.86 -59.19
N MET A 346 12.92 -32.22 -58.00
CA MET A 346 13.74 -33.39 -57.80
C MET A 346 12.98 -34.71 -58.06
N LYS A 347 11.75 -34.86 -57.56
CA LYS A 347 10.88 -36.02 -57.87
C LYS A 347 10.65 -36.22 -59.38
N LEU A 348 10.46 -35.12 -60.11
CA LEU A 348 10.32 -35.15 -61.57
C LEU A 348 11.59 -35.67 -62.26
N LEU A 349 12.76 -35.26 -61.78
CA LEU A 349 14.05 -35.65 -62.34
C LEU A 349 14.33 -37.16 -62.15
N PHE A 350 14.01 -37.73 -60.99
CA PHE A 350 14.10 -39.18 -60.76
C PHE A 350 13.20 -39.99 -61.70
N ASN A 351 11.94 -39.57 -61.87
CA ASN A 351 11.00 -40.24 -62.76
C ASN A 351 11.47 -40.21 -64.23
N LEU A 352 12.07 -39.09 -64.66
CA LEU A 352 12.66 -38.95 -66.00
C LEU A 352 13.88 -39.87 -66.19
N ILE A 353 14.70 -40.05 -65.15
CA ILE A 353 15.82 -41.01 -65.19
C ILE A 353 15.29 -42.44 -65.31
N GLU A 354 14.26 -42.84 -64.57
CA GLU A 354 13.71 -44.21 -64.64
C GLU A 354 13.12 -44.56 -66.01
N GLY A 355 12.54 -43.59 -66.72
CA GLY A 355 11.99 -43.75 -68.07
C GLY A 355 13.03 -43.89 -69.18
N SER A 356 14.31 -43.63 -68.90
CA SER A 356 15.41 -43.76 -69.87
C SER A 356 15.89 -45.22 -70.03
N ARG A 357 16.49 -45.57 -71.18
CA ARG A 357 17.07 -46.92 -71.39
C ARG A 357 18.18 -47.18 -70.35
N GLY A 358 17.97 -48.16 -69.48
CA GLY A 358 18.85 -48.43 -68.33
C GLY A 358 18.62 -47.56 -67.09
N GLY A 359 17.56 -46.75 -67.09
CA GLY A 359 17.17 -45.84 -66.02
C GLY A 359 16.87 -46.50 -64.67
N ARG A 360 16.07 -47.56 -64.69
CA ARG A 360 15.75 -48.39 -63.51
C ARG A 360 17.01 -48.94 -62.83
N THR A 361 18.02 -49.31 -63.62
CA THR A 361 19.29 -49.83 -63.08
C THR A 361 20.10 -48.73 -62.41
N ARG A 362 20.19 -47.54 -63.03
CA ARG A 362 20.83 -46.37 -62.41
C ARG A 362 20.12 -45.95 -61.11
N ALA A 363 18.80 -45.95 -61.08
CA ALA A 363 18.03 -45.65 -59.85
C ALA A 363 18.33 -46.63 -58.71
N LYS A 364 18.42 -47.95 -59.01
CA LYS A 364 18.81 -48.97 -58.02
C LYS A 364 20.23 -48.79 -57.49
N ILE A 365 21.17 -48.41 -58.37
CA ILE A 365 22.56 -48.11 -57.99
C ILE A 365 22.60 -46.90 -57.05
N LEU A 366 21.94 -45.80 -57.41
CA LEU A 366 21.88 -44.59 -56.58
C LEU A 366 21.29 -44.91 -55.20
N LYS A 367 20.21 -45.69 -55.12
CA LYS A 367 19.60 -46.09 -53.84
C LYS A 367 20.56 -46.84 -52.91
N ASN A 368 21.50 -47.62 -53.45
CA ASN A 368 22.49 -48.35 -52.65
C ASN A 368 23.68 -47.51 -52.20
N LEU A 369 23.95 -46.40 -52.91
CA LEU A 369 25.03 -45.46 -52.58
C LEU A 369 24.56 -44.34 -51.64
N ILE A 370 23.30 -44.30 -51.23
CA ILE A 370 22.80 -43.31 -50.25
C ILE A 370 23.40 -43.57 -48.88
N GLY A 371 24.15 -42.58 -48.36
CA GLY A 371 24.82 -42.61 -47.07
C GLY A 371 25.93 -43.68 -46.95
N LYS A 372 26.36 -44.26 -48.08
CA LYS A 372 27.34 -45.35 -48.13
C LYS A 372 28.20 -45.25 -49.38
N SER A 373 29.42 -45.76 -49.28
CA SER A 373 30.33 -45.85 -50.41
C SER A 373 30.58 -47.32 -50.76
N TYR A 374 30.41 -47.69 -52.03
CA TYR A 374 30.61 -49.07 -52.49
C TYR A 374 31.54 -49.12 -53.70
N ASN A 375 32.36 -50.17 -53.78
CA ASN A 375 33.03 -50.52 -55.03
C ASN A 375 32.08 -51.29 -55.97
N ALA A 376 32.45 -51.38 -57.25
CA ALA A 376 31.60 -52.01 -58.27
C ALA A 376 31.29 -53.50 -57.99
N HIS A 377 32.20 -54.24 -57.35
CA HIS A 377 31.97 -55.64 -56.97
C HIS A 377 30.94 -55.78 -55.82
N GLN A 378 30.99 -54.87 -54.85
CA GLN A 378 30.00 -54.81 -53.77
C GLN A 378 28.61 -54.50 -54.32
N LEU A 379 28.50 -53.55 -55.27
CA LEU A 379 27.24 -53.22 -55.93
C LEU A 379 26.69 -54.40 -56.74
N THR A 380 27.55 -55.09 -57.51
CA THR A 380 27.23 -56.33 -58.25
C THR A 380 26.57 -57.37 -57.34
N LYS A 381 27.15 -57.60 -56.16
CA LYS A 381 26.62 -58.54 -55.17
C LYS A 381 25.32 -58.07 -54.52
N SER A 382 25.21 -56.78 -54.20
CA SER A 382 24.01 -56.20 -53.55
C SER A 382 22.78 -56.13 -54.46
N LEU A 383 23.00 -55.91 -55.76
CA LEU A 383 21.94 -55.69 -56.75
C LEU A 383 21.64 -56.92 -57.60
N ASN A 384 22.43 -57.98 -57.46
CA ASN A 384 22.38 -59.20 -58.27
C ASN A 384 22.40 -58.89 -59.78
N LEU A 385 23.36 -58.07 -60.19
CA LEU A 385 23.58 -57.65 -61.58
C LEU A 385 25.03 -57.92 -61.96
N ASP A 386 25.31 -58.16 -63.24
CA ASP A 386 26.67 -58.41 -63.69
C ASP A 386 27.57 -57.16 -63.57
N TYR A 387 28.86 -57.39 -63.38
CA TYR A 387 29.84 -56.34 -63.15
C TYR A 387 29.92 -55.33 -64.29
N LYS A 388 29.77 -55.78 -65.55
CA LYS A 388 29.85 -54.91 -66.73
C LYS A 388 28.66 -53.95 -66.79
N THR A 389 27.46 -54.43 -66.45
CA THR A 389 26.25 -53.61 -66.34
C THR A 389 26.37 -52.57 -65.23
N ILE A 390 26.82 -52.97 -64.03
CA ILE A 390 27.06 -52.03 -62.92
C ILE A 390 28.09 -50.97 -63.32
N ARG A 391 29.22 -51.38 -63.90
CA ARG A 391 30.28 -50.46 -64.32
C ARG A 391 29.81 -49.50 -65.41
N HIS A 392 29.08 -49.99 -66.41
CA HIS A 392 28.50 -49.13 -67.45
C HIS A 392 27.57 -48.05 -66.87
N HIS A 393 26.70 -48.42 -65.93
CA HIS A 393 25.80 -47.46 -65.30
C HIS A 393 26.51 -46.50 -64.34
N LEU A 394 27.53 -46.97 -63.61
CA LEU A 394 28.39 -46.11 -62.80
C LEU A 394 29.16 -45.10 -63.66
N ASP A 395 29.73 -45.52 -64.79
CA ASP A 395 30.42 -44.61 -65.71
C ASP A 395 29.48 -43.53 -66.26
N VAL A 396 28.23 -43.89 -66.56
CA VAL A 396 27.20 -42.92 -66.96
C VAL A 396 26.90 -41.95 -65.82
N LEU A 397 26.71 -42.44 -64.58
CA LEU A 397 26.42 -41.60 -63.42
C LEU A 397 27.60 -40.68 -63.06
N VAL A 398 28.84 -41.17 -63.22
CA VAL A 398 30.07 -40.39 -63.02
C VAL A 398 30.23 -39.33 -64.10
N ARG A 399 29.94 -39.68 -65.37
CA ARG A 399 29.99 -38.72 -66.49
C ARG A 399 29.05 -37.53 -66.27
N TYR A 400 27.90 -37.76 -65.64
CA TYR A 400 26.94 -36.71 -65.29
C TYR A 400 27.15 -36.13 -63.89
N GLU A 401 28.27 -36.45 -63.23
CA GLU A 401 28.64 -35.93 -61.92
C GLU A 401 27.60 -36.19 -60.81
N ILE A 402 26.79 -37.25 -60.97
CA ILE A 402 25.82 -37.71 -59.97
C ILE A 402 26.50 -38.60 -58.92
N VAL A 403 27.50 -39.36 -59.36
CA VAL A 403 28.31 -40.25 -58.53
C VAL A 403 29.76 -39.85 -58.69
N SER A 404 30.46 -39.65 -57.57
CA SER A 404 31.90 -39.46 -57.53
C SER A 404 32.60 -40.80 -57.35
N LYS A 405 33.87 -40.86 -57.75
CA LYS A 405 34.74 -42.01 -57.52
C LYS A 405 36.07 -41.59 -56.96
N GLU A 406 36.56 -42.36 -55.99
CA GLU A 406 37.93 -42.28 -55.47
C GLU A 406 38.63 -43.62 -55.72
N SER A 407 39.92 -43.57 -56.06
CA SER A 407 40.69 -44.78 -56.32
C SER A 407 42.08 -44.70 -55.70
N ASP A 408 42.45 -45.77 -55.01
CA ASP A 408 43.76 -45.95 -54.34
C ASP A 408 44.75 -46.78 -55.18
N GLY A 409 44.45 -46.98 -56.47
CA GLY A 409 45.25 -47.81 -57.39
C GLY A 409 44.94 -49.31 -57.36
N LYS A 410 44.19 -49.83 -56.37
CA LYS A 410 43.74 -51.24 -56.32
C LYS A 410 42.22 -51.38 -56.33
N THR A 411 41.51 -50.43 -55.72
CA THR A 411 40.06 -50.41 -55.62
C THR A 411 39.53 -49.03 -56.00
N THR A 412 38.40 -49.00 -56.70
CA THR A 412 37.65 -47.76 -56.95
C THR A 412 36.35 -47.82 -56.16
N ILE A 413 36.15 -46.85 -55.29
CA ILE A 413 34.94 -46.70 -54.48
C ILE A 413 34.10 -45.58 -55.10
N TYR A 414 32.80 -45.82 -55.19
CA TYR A 414 31.81 -44.89 -55.70
C TYR A 414 30.94 -44.40 -54.54
N PHE A 415 30.59 -43.12 -54.56
CA PHE A 415 29.71 -42.49 -53.58
C PHE A 415 28.94 -41.35 -54.25
N ILE A 416 27.82 -40.96 -53.68
CA ILE A 416 27.03 -39.84 -54.20
C ILE A 416 27.85 -38.55 -54.08
N SER A 417 27.90 -37.79 -55.16
CA SER A 417 28.64 -36.53 -55.17
C SER A 417 28.03 -35.56 -54.15
N LYS A 418 28.88 -34.86 -53.38
CA LYS A 418 28.47 -33.98 -52.26
C LYS A 418 27.48 -32.87 -52.66
N ASN A 419 27.49 -32.47 -53.93
CA ASN A 419 26.57 -31.50 -54.53
C ASN A 419 25.13 -32.03 -54.69
N ILE A 420 24.90 -33.34 -54.55
CA ILE A 420 23.59 -34.01 -54.69
C ILE A 420 23.28 -34.88 -53.44
N GLU A 421 24.18 -34.91 -52.45
CA GLU A 421 24.05 -35.78 -51.27
C GLU A 421 22.97 -35.30 -50.26
N SER A 422 22.76 -33.98 -50.13
CA SER A 422 21.61 -33.43 -49.37
C SER A 422 20.28 -33.83 -50.01
N ASP A 423 20.27 -33.86 -51.34
CA ASP A 423 19.10 -34.01 -52.20
C ASP A 423 18.61 -35.47 -52.24
N LEU A 424 19.53 -36.43 -52.19
CA LEU A 424 19.22 -37.88 -52.20
C LEU A 424 18.81 -38.44 -50.82
N ASN A 425 19.32 -37.88 -49.72
CA ASN A 425 19.01 -38.35 -48.36
C ASN A 425 17.55 -38.05 -47.93
N GLU A 426 16.92 -36.97 -48.42
CA GLU A 426 15.50 -36.64 -48.14
C GLU A 426 14.50 -37.58 -48.84
N ILE A 427 14.91 -38.31 -49.88
CA ILE A 427 14.03 -39.16 -50.69
C ILE A 427 13.77 -40.52 -50.05
N ILE A 428 14.74 -41.10 -49.35
CA ILE A 428 14.63 -42.44 -48.77
C ILE A 428 13.75 -42.46 -47.51
N SER A 429 13.70 -41.37 -46.73
CA SER A 429 12.85 -41.29 -45.54
C SER A 429 11.35 -41.36 -45.84
N TRP A 430 10.94 -41.26 -47.13
CA TRP A 430 9.54 -41.29 -47.58
C TRP A 430 9.12 -42.63 -48.23
N ASN A 431 10.04 -43.58 -48.42
CA ASN A 431 9.77 -44.91 -48.99
C ASN A 431 10.00 -46.05 -47.97
N ARG A 432 9.93 -45.73 -46.68
CA ARG A 432 9.80 -46.70 -45.58
C ARG A 432 8.37 -46.76 -45.09
#